data_AF-L5MKF9-F1
#
_entry.id   AF-L5MKF9-F1
#
_cell.length_a   1.000
_cell.length_b   1.000
_cell.length_c   1.000
_cell.angle_alpha   90.00
_cell.angle_beta   90.00
_cell.angle_gamma   90.00
#
_symmetry.space_group_name_H-M   'P 1'
#
loop_
_entity.id
_entity.type
_entity.pdbx_description
1 polymer ?
#
loop_
_entity_poly.entity_id
_entity_poly.type
_entity_poly.pdbx_seq_one_letter_code
_entity_poly.pdbx_strand_id
1 'polypeptide(L)'
;MYREMAARTWHPQSNTRPPPSGTQALPPPPMVSLETVIAHSQYQKSQRISIFLSMQDEIETDEIIKDIFRRGKTCFIPRYRFQSNHMDMVRLASPEEIASLPKTSWNIPQPGEDEAREDALSTGGLDLIFMPGLGFDKQGHRLGRGRGYYDTFLRRCEQLQQARPYTVALAFKEQICDQVPVDEHDMKVDEVLYEDTP
;
A
#
# COMPACT_ATOMS: atom_id res chain seq x y z
N MET A 1 -14.54 2.99 -19.71
CA MET A 1 -14.05 3.85 -18.60
C MET A 1 -13.20 3.12 -17.57
N TYR A 2 -13.72 2.32 -16.60
CA TYR A 2 -12.88 1.65 -15.57
C TYR A 2 -11.79 0.71 -16.15
N ARG A 3 -12.11 0.02 -17.26
CA ARG A 3 -11.14 -0.84 -17.98
C ARG A 3 -10.15 -0.07 -18.85
N GLU A 4 -10.41 1.19 -19.19
CA GLU A 4 -9.53 1.98 -20.06
C GLU A 4 -8.44 2.72 -19.28
N MET A 5 -8.71 3.09 -18.02
CA MET A 5 -7.67 3.60 -17.12
C MET A 5 -6.73 2.48 -16.66
N ALA A 6 -7.27 1.31 -16.32
CA ALA A 6 -6.49 0.10 -16.04
C ALA A 6 -5.81 -0.52 -17.28
N ALA A 7 -6.15 -0.10 -18.50
CA ALA A 7 -5.45 -0.53 -19.72
C ALA A 7 -4.17 0.28 -19.98
N ARG A 8 -3.95 1.37 -19.24
CA ARG A 8 -2.72 2.18 -19.30
C ARG A 8 -1.69 1.78 -18.25
N THR A 9 -2.05 0.92 -17.29
CA THR A 9 -1.08 0.33 -16.36
C THR A 9 -0.24 -0.67 -17.12
N TRP A 10 1.06 -0.39 -17.17
CA TRP A 10 2.14 -1.26 -17.61
C TRP A 10 1.84 -2.76 -17.40
N HIS A 11 1.80 -3.53 -18.49
CA HIS A 11 1.89 -4.98 -18.43
C HIS A 11 3.36 -5.37 -18.54
N PRO A 12 4.01 -5.92 -17.49
CA PRO A 12 5.27 -6.60 -17.69
C PRO A 12 4.95 -7.79 -18.60
N GLN A 13 5.53 -7.74 -19.80
CA GLN A 13 5.20 -8.62 -20.91
C GLN A 13 5.02 -10.08 -20.46
N SER A 14 3.81 -10.61 -20.60
CA SER A 14 3.57 -12.03 -20.76
C SER A 14 4.09 -12.44 -22.15
N ASN A 15 5.40 -12.47 -22.31
CA ASN A 15 6.02 -12.97 -23.53
C ASN A 15 7.01 -14.06 -23.13
N THR A 16 6.57 -15.31 -23.21
CA THR A 16 7.37 -16.52 -22.98
C THR A 16 8.40 -16.77 -24.09
N ARG A 17 8.86 -15.71 -24.78
CA ARG A 17 9.98 -15.79 -25.70
C ARG A 17 11.19 -15.16 -25.01
N PRO A 18 12.33 -15.86 -24.91
CA PRO A 18 13.55 -15.23 -24.43
C PRO A 18 13.83 -14.00 -25.31
N PRO A 19 14.22 -12.86 -24.72
CA PRO A 19 14.56 -11.67 -25.49
C PRO A 19 15.71 -12.02 -26.45
N PRO A 20 15.70 -11.49 -27.69
CA PRO A 20 16.84 -11.64 -28.59
C PRO A 20 18.09 -11.11 -27.88
N SER A 21 19.18 -11.87 -28.00
CA SER A 21 20.50 -11.54 -27.43
C SER A 21 20.89 -10.12 -27.86
N GLY A 22 20.90 -9.18 -26.91
CA GLY A 22 21.22 -7.77 -27.16
C GLY A 22 20.16 -6.75 -26.70
N THR A 23 19.03 -7.18 -26.13
CA THR A 23 18.04 -6.23 -25.57
C THR A 23 18.54 -5.76 -24.20
N GLN A 24 18.95 -4.50 -24.07
CA GLN A 24 19.10 -3.86 -22.75
C GLN A 24 17.73 -3.92 -22.05
N ALA A 25 17.69 -4.46 -20.83
CA ALA A 25 16.50 -4.34 -20.00
C ALA A 25 16.17 -2.84 -19.86
N LEU A 26 14.92 -2.46 -20.12
CA LEU A 26 14.46 -1.11 -19.83
C LEU A 26 14.74 -0.84 -18.35
N PRO A 27 15.25 0.36 -17.98
CA PRO A 27 15.37 0.71 -16.58
C PRO A 27 14.01 0.55 -15.91
N PRO A 28 13.96 0.13 -14.63
CA PRO A 28 12.71 0.07 -13.91
C PRO A 28 12.03 1.45 -13.95
N PRO A 29 10.69 1.50 -13.99
CA PRO A 29 9.98 2.77 -13.98
C PRO A 29 10.40 3.59 -12.73
N PRO A 30 10.45 4.92 -12.86
CA PRO A 30 10.75 5.79 -11.74
C PRO A 30 9.78 5.52 -10.58
N MET A 31 10.32 5.31 -9.39
CA MET A 31 9.60 4.83 -8.21
C MET A 31 10.00 5.60 -6.96
N VAL A 32 9.07 5.72 -6.01
CA VAL A 32 9.36 6.35 -4.71
C VAL A 32 10.53 5.63 -4.05
N SER A 33 11.63 6.36 -3.81
CA SER A 33 12.81 5.79 -3.20
C SER A 33 12.66 5.65 -1.68
N LEU A 34 13.42 4.73 -1.09
CA LEU A 34 13.47 4.59 0.36
C LEU A 34 13.93 5.88 1.03
N GLU A 35 14.88 6.61 0.44
CA GLU A 35 15.37 7.88 1.00
C GLU A 35 14.25 8.92 1.11
N THR A 36 13.40 9.04 0.09
CA THR A 36 12.23 9.94 0.12
C THR A 36 11.30 9.61 1.28
N VAL A 37 10.99 8.32 1.48
CA VAL A 37 10.14 7.87 2.60
C VAL A 37 10.80 8.17 3.95
N ILE A 38 12.09 7.88 4.08
CA ILE A 38 12.86 8.12 5.32
C ILE A 38 12.96 9.62 5.66
N ALA A 39 13.08 10.48 4.66
CA ALA A 39 13.12 11.92 4.83
C ALA A 39 11.75 12.52 5.18
N HIS A 40 10.66 11.80 4.88
CA HIS A 40 9.30 12.30 5.06
C HIS A 40 8.95 12.56 6.54
N SER A 41 8.47 13.76 6.85
CA SER A 41 8.28 14.21 8.23
C SER A 41 7.26 13.37 9.03
N GLN A 42 6.19 12.90 8.38
CA GLN A 42 5.19 12.05 9.03
C GLN A 42 5.73 10.65 9.31
N TYR A 43 6.57 10.12 8.41
CA TYR A 43 7.27 8.86 8.65
C TYR A 43 8.20 8.96 9.86
N GLN A 44 8.98 10.03 9.96
CA GLN A 44 9.89 10.25 11.08
C GLN A 44 9.16 10.29 12.43
N LYS A 45 8.04 11.02 12.51
CA LYS A 45 7.25 11.21 13.74
C LYS A 45 6.46 9.97 14.15
N SER A 46 5.96 9.19 13.19
CA SER A 46 5.13 8.00 13.44
C SER A 46 5.86 6.89 14.19
N GLN A 47 5.17 6.18 15.08
CA GLN A 47 5.67 5.01 15.81
C GLN A 47 4.90 3.74 15.45
N ARG A 48 3.63 3.87 15.07
CA ARG A 48 2.74 2.77 14.68
C ARG A 48 2.34 2.95 13.23
N ILE A 49 2.95 2.16 12.35
CA ILE A 49 2.83 2.30 10.90
C ILE A 49 2.13 1.09 10.31
N SER A 50 1.14 1.34 9.47
CA SER A 50 0.59 0.32 8.58
C SER A 50 1.20 0.44 7.19
N ILE A 51 1.58 -0.70 6.60
CA ILE A 51 2.11 -0.78 5.24
C ILE A 51 1.60 -2.04 4.55
N PHE A 52 1.28 -1.93 3.26
CA PHE A 52 0.84 -3.07 2.45
C PHE A 52 2.02 -3.97 2.09
N LEU A 53 1.74 -5.21 1.70
CA LEU A 53 2.73 -6.09 1.07
C LEU A 53 2.46 -6.09 -0.43
N SER A 54 3.41 -5.59 -1.21
CA SER A 54 3.23 -5.20 -2.61
C SER A 54 2.81 -6.36 -3.53
N MET A 55 1.83 -6.08 -4.39
CA MET A 55 1.58 -6.85 -5.60
C MET A 55 2.56 -6.46 -6.73
N GLN A 56 2.56 -7.21 -7.84
CA GLN A 56 3.47 -6.98 -8.98
C GLN A 56 3.31 -5.61 -9.65
N ASP A 57 2.12 -5.00 -9.56
CA ASP A 57 1.73 -3.72 -10.13
C ASP A 57 1.72 -2.59 -9.10
N GLU A 58 2.36 -2.79 -7.94
CA GLU A 58 2.46 -1.82 -6.84
C GLU A 58 3.92 -1.49 -6.51
N ILE A 59 4.15 -0.35 -5.86
CA ILE A 59 5.47 0.04 -5.35
C ILE A 59 5.95 -1.03 -4.37
N GLU A 60 7.20 -1.49 -4.53
CA GLU A 60 7.83 -2.45 -3.62
C GLU A 60 8.06 -1.84 -2.23
N THR A 61 7.59 -2.51 -1.17
CA THR A 61 7.60 -2.00 0.21
C THR A 61 8.62 -2.69 1.13
N ASP A 62 9.31 -3.71 0.66
CA ASP A 62 10.16 -4.58 1.50
C ASP A 62 11.28 -3.80 2.23
N GLU A 63 11.93 -2.88 1.53
CA GLU A 63 12.98 -2.05 2.14
C GLU A 63 12.41 -1.02 3.13
N ILE A 64 11.20 -0.52 2.90
CA ILE A 64 10.49 0.35 3.85
C ILE A 64 10.16 -0.43 5.11
N ILE A 65 9.66 -1.66 4.98
CA ILE A 65 9.37 -2.55 6.12
C ILE A 65 10.63 -2.79 6.94
N LYS A 66 11.76 -3.15 6.31
CA LYS A 66 13.04 -3.35 7.01
C LYS A 66 13.46 -2.08 7.77
N ASP A 67 13.27 -0.90 7.19
CA ASP A 67 13.61 0.36 7.85
C ASP A 67 12.68 0.69 9.03
N ILE A 68 11.38 0.40 8.94
CA ILE A 68 10.42 0.53 10.04
C ILE A 68 10.94 -0.24 11.27
N PHE A 69 11.33 -1.51 11.09
CA PHE A 69 11.89 -2.33 12.16
C PHE A 69 13.25 -1.81 12.65
N ARG A 70 14.14 -1.41 11.74
CA ARG A 70 15.47 -0.85 12.09
C ARG A 70 15.36 0.37 12.99
N ARG A 71 14.30 1.16 12.84
CA ARG A 71 14.02 2.36 13.67
C ARG A 71 13.24 2.06 14.95
N GLY A 72 12.95 0.80 15.25
CA GLY A 72 12.20 0.39 16.44
C GLY A 72 10.71 0.78 16.40
N LYS A 73 10.17 1.08 15.21
CA LYS A 73 8.75 1.38 15.02
C LYS A 73 7.95 0.08 14.97
N THR A 74 6.66 0.15 15.26
CA THR A 74 5.75 -1.00 15.17
C THR A 74 5.13 -1.07 13.78
N CYS A 75 5.31 -2.20 13.11
CA CYS A 75 4.80 -2.45 11.76
C CYS A 75 3.50 -3.26 11.80
N PHE A 76 2.49 -2.81 11.06
CA PHE A 76 1.23 -3.51 10.85
C PHE A 76 1.00 -3.75 9.36
N ILE A 77 0.51 -4.93 9.01
CA ILE A 77 0.18 -5.31 7.63
C ILE A 77 -1.32 -5.62 7.50
N PRO A 78 -1.92 -5.44 6.30
CA PRO A 78 -3.32 -5.81 6.07
C PRO A 78 -3.55 -7.31 6.22
N ARG A 79 -4.63 -7.68 6.91
CA ARG A 79 -5.22 -9.03 6.87
C ARG A 79 -6.64 -8.93 6.34
N TYR A 80 -6.86 -9.45 5.13
CA TYR A 80 -8.13 -9.34 4.43
C TYR A 80 -9.12 -10.43 4.86
N ARG A 81 -10.40 -10.07 5.01
CA ARG A 81 -11.52 -11.01 5.21
C ARG A 81 -12.32 -11.11 3.91
N PHE A 82 -11.98 -12.08 3.06
CA PHE A 82 -12.49 -12.23 1.68
C PHE A 82 -14.01 -12.36 1.54
N GLN A 83 -14.70 -12.74 2.61
CA GLN A 83 -16.16 -12.86 2.66
C GLN A 83 -16.88 -11.49 2.75
N SER A 84 -16.13 -10.41 2.96
CA SER A 84 -16.64 -9.05 3.14
C SER A 84 -15.65 -8.01 2.57
N ASN A 85 -15.89 -6.73 2.81
CA ASN A 85 -14.93 -5.64 2.58
C ASN A 85 -14.14 -5.26 3.85
N HIS A 86 -14.11 -6.14 4.86
CA HIS A 86 -13.41 -5.94 6.12
C HIS A 86 -11.95 -6.33 6.02
N MET A 87 -11.05 -5.48 6.52
CA MET A 87 -9.67 -5.85 6.81
C MET A 87 -9.25 -5.26 8.15
N ASP A 88 -8.30 -5.94 8.80
CA ASP A 88 -7.63 -5.44 9.99
C ASP A 88 -6.16 -5.18 9.68
N MET A 89 -5.52 -4.32 10.47
CA MET A 89 -4.08 -4.09 10.39
C MET A 89 -3.43 -4.84 11.54
N VAL A 90 -2.77 -5.96 11.22
CA VAL A 90 -2.23 -6.89 12.21
C VAL A 90 -0.72 -6.71 12.33
N ARG A 91 -0.22 -6.81 13.57
CA ARG A 91 1.20 -6.59 13.85
C ARG A 91 2.07 -7.66 13.21
N LEU A 92 3.10 -7.20 12.52
CA LEU A 92 4.19 -8.01 12.01
C LEU A 92 5.30 -8.08 13.08
N ALA A 93 5.82 -9.28 13.34
CA ALA A 93 6.82 -9.52 14.38
C ALA A 93 8.24 -9.23 13.89
N SER A 94 8.53 -9.52 12.62
CA SER A 94 9.79 -9.15 11.96
C SER A 94 9.63 -9.11 10.43
N PRO A 95 10.57 -8.49 9.68
CA PRO A 95 10.57 -8.57 8.22
C PRO A 95 10.63 -10.02 7.69
N GLU A 96 11.42 -10.88 8.35
CA GLU A 96 11.64 -12.27 7.94
C GLU A 96 10.38 -13.13 8.07
N GLU A 97 9.48 -12.77 8.99
CA GLU A 97 8.19 -13.44 9.16
C GLU A 97 7.36 -13.45 7.86
N ILE A 98 7.47 -12.40 7.03
CA ILE A 98 6.69 -12.31 5.77
C ILE A 98 6.88 -13.55 4.90
N ALA A 99 8.10 -14.12 4.88
CA ALA A 99 8.42 -15.29 4.08
C ALA A 99 7.76 -16.59 4.57
N SER A 100 7.35 -16.66 5.85
CA SER A 100 6.69 -17.82 6.43
C SER A 100 5.16 -17.73 6.43
N LEU A 101 4.60 -16.54 6.14
CA LEU A 101 3.16 -16.34 6.10
C LEU A 101 2.51 -17.11 4.94
N PRO A 102 1.31 -17.70 5.15
CA PRO A 102 0.54 -18.26 4.04
C PRO A 102 0.12 -17.16 3.07
N LYS A 103 -0.06 -17.53 1.81
CA LYS A 103 -0.46 -16.61 0.76
C LYS A 103 -1.95 -16.69 0.49
N THR A 104 -2.55 -15.54 0.24
CA THR A 104 -3.94 -15.41 -0.21
C THR A 104 -4.12 -15.85 -1.66
N SER A 105 -5.38 -15.85 -2.13
CA SER A 105 -5.71 -16.04 -3.56
C SER A 105 -5.14 -14.95 -4.48
N TRP A 106 -4.70 -13.81 -3.93
CA TRP A 106 -3.97 -12.75 -4.66
C TRP A 106 -2.46 -12.88 -4.56
N ASN A 107 -1.95 -14.00 -4.03
CA ASN A 107 -0.53 -14.26 -3.81
C ASN A 107 0.16 -13.27 -2.84
N ILE A 108 -0.61 -12.49 -2.07
CA ILE A 108 -0.12 -11.64 -0.98
C ILE A 108 0.05 -12.49 0.29
N PRO A 109 1.18 -12.43 1.01
CA PRO A 109 1.35 -13.05 2.33
C PRO A 109 0.44 -12.40 3.38
N GLN A 110 -0.24 -13.17 4.21
CA GLN A 110 -0.92 -12.65 5.40
C GLN A 110 -0.99 -13.71 6.50
N PRO A 111 -1.14 -13.34 7.79
CA PRO A 111 -1.38 -14.32 8.85
C PRO A 111 -2.65 -15.12 8.62
N GLY A 112 -2.68 -16.34 9.16
CA GLY A 112 -3.84 -17.23 9.07
C GLY A 112 -5.11 -16.60 9.68
N GLU A 113 -6.28 -17.03 9.21
CA GLU A 113 -7.55 -16.49 9.72
C GLU A 113 -7.78 -16.77 11.21
N ASP A 114 -7.34 -17.95 11.67
CA ASP A 114 -7.44 -18.44 13.05
C ASP A 114 -6.26 -18.01 13.93
N GLU A 115 -5.30 -17.30 13.35
CA GLU A 115 -4.11 -16.87 14.06
C GLU A 115 -4.38 -15.59 14.85
N ALA A 116 -4.23 -15.67 16.17
CA ALA A 116 -4.36 -14.51 17.03
C ALA A 116 -3.21 -13.54 16.76
N ARG A 117 -3.56 -12.31 16.38
CA ARG A 117 -2.62 -11.22 16.11
C ARG A 117 -3.08 -9.95 16.79
N GLU A 118 -2.12 -9.13 17.19
CA GLU A 118 -2.38 -7.77 17.68
C GLU A 118 -2.98 -6.94 16.55
N ASP A 119 -4.22 -6.45 16.71
CA ASP A 119 -4.88 -5.54 15.78
C ASP A 119 -4.62 -4.09 16.20
N ALA A 120 -4.11 -3.29 15.27
CA ALA A 120 -3.75 -1.89 15.47
C ALA A 120 -4.88 -1.08 16.13
N LEU A 121 -6.13 -1.25 15.69
CA LEU A 121 -7.26 -0.46 16.21
C LEU A 121 -7.67 -0.88 17.64
N SER A 122 -7.31 -2.08 18.07
CA SER A 122 -7.55 -2.56 19.45
C SER A 122 -6.44 -2.19 20.43
N THR A 123 -5.24 -1.86 19.94
CA THR A 123 -4.06 -1.59 20.77
C THR A 123 -3.51 -0.17 20.67
N GLY A 124 -4.36 0.79 20.28
CA GLY A 124 -4.04 2.22 20.34
C GLY A 124 -4.00 2.95 19.01
N GLY A 125 -4.38 2.30 17.90
CA GLY A 125 -4.51 2.92 16.60
C GLY A 125 -3.23 2.90 15.75
N LEU A 126 -3.17 3.81 14.79
CA LEU A 126 -2.08 3.98 13.82
C LEU A 126 -1.73 5.47 13.72
N ASP A 127 -0.46 5.78 13.52
CA ASP A 127 0.00 7.14 13.26
C ASP A 127 0.05 7.43 11.75
N LEU A 128 0.46 6.42 10.97
CA LEU A 128 0.70 6.51 9.53
C LEU A 128 0.21 5.25 8.82
N ILE A 129 -0.43 5.42 7.68
CA ILE A 129 -0.84 4.33 6.78
C ILE A 129 -0.25 4.59 5.39
N PHE A 130 0.60 3.67 4.93
CA PHE A 130 0.97 3.60 3.53
C PHE A 130 -0.11 2.87 2.74
N MET A 131 -0.59 3.49 1.66
CA MET A 131 -1.75 3.02 0.91
C MET A 131 -1.37 2.65 -0.53
N PRO A 132 -1.81 1.46 -1.02
CA PRO A 132 -1.71 1.09 -2.42
C PRO A 132 -2.93 1.60 -3.20
N GLY A 133 -2.82 1.62 -4.52
CA GLY A 133 -3.90 2.00 -5.43
C GLY A 133 -3.51 1.76 -6.88
N LEU A 134 -4.52 1.72 -7.75
CA LEU A 134 -4.37 1.62 -9.21
C LEU A 134 -4.21 3.00 -9.87
N GLY A 135 -4.66 4.05 -9.20
CA GLY A 135 -4.57 5.41 -9.69
C GLY A 135 -4.86 6.44 -8.61
N PHE A 136 -4.29 7.62 -8.77
CA PHE A 136 -4.41 8.73 -7.84
C PHE A 136 -4.51 10.03 -8.60
N ASP A 137 -5.20 11.02 -8.05
CA ASP A 137 -5.15 12.40 -8.55
C ASP A 137 -4.50 13.35 -7.54
N LYS A 138 -4.25 14.58 -8.00
CA LYS A 138 -3.60 15.64 -7.19
C LYS A 138 -4.47 16.14 -6.04
N GLN A 139 -5.73 15.73 -5.95
CA GLN A 139 -6.62 16.07 -4.83
C GLN A 139 -6.66 14.97 -3.77
N GLY A 140 -5.84 13.91 -3.92
CA GLY A 140 -5.77 12.79 -2.99
C GLY A 140 -6.89 11.78 -3.19
N HIS A 141 -7.67 11.84 -4.28
CA HIS A 141 -8.59 10.75 -4.59
C HIS A 141 -7.80 9.53 -5.05
N ARG A 142 -8.32 8.35 -4.74
CA ARG A 142 -7.64 7.07 -4.94
C ARG A 142 -8.56 6.06 -5.60
N LEU A 143 -8.11 5.49 -6.71
CA LEU A 143 -8.74 4.36 -7.37
C LEU A 143 -8.18 3.06 -6.78
N GLY A 144 -8.98 2.36 -5.96
CA GLY A 144 -8.66 1.02 -5.47
C GLY A 144 -8.99 -0.11 -6.46
N ARG A 145 -8.80 -1.36 -6.04
CA ARG A 145 -9.18 -2.56 -6.82
C ARG A 145 -10.68 -2.92 -6.77
N GLY A 146 -11.52 -1.98 -6.34
CA GLY A 146 -13.00 -2.11 -6.35
C GLY A 146 -13.64 -2.87 -5.18
N ARG A 147 -12.87 -3.28 -4.15
CA ARG A 147 -13.42 -3.97 -2.96
C ARG A 147 -13.73 -3.06 -1.77
N GLY A 148 -13.27 -1.80 -1.78
CA GLY A 148 -13.54 -0.83 -0.71
C GLY A 148 -12.92 -1.16 0.65
N TYR A 149 -11.89 -2.01 0.71
CA TYR A 149 -11.24 -2.37 1.98
C TYR A 149 -10.68 -1.16 2.71
N TYR A 150 -9.83 -0.38 2.02
CA TYR A 150 -9.20 0.81 2.60
C TYR A 150 -10.21 1.87 3.00
N ASP A 151 -11.25 2.09 2.20
CA ASP A 151 -12.30 3.07 2.48
C ASP A 151 -13.12 2.67 3.72
N THR A 152 -13.37 1.37 3.89
CA THR A 152 -13.99 0.81 5.10
C THR A 152 -13.08 0.89 6.32
N PHE A 153 -11.79 0.61 6.15
CA PHE A 153 -10.81 0.68 7.23
C PHE A 153 -10.57 2.12 7.72
N LEU A 154 -10.45 3.09 6.81
CA LEU A 154 -10.26 4.49 7.17
C LEU A 154 -11.46 5.06 7.94
N ARG A 155 -12.69 4.70 7.56
CA ARG A 155 -13.88 5.06 8.36
C ARG A 155 -13.85 4.46 9.76
N ARG A 156 -13.37 3.22 9.91
CA ARG A 156 -13.16 2.62 11.24
C ARG A 156 -12.11 3.39 12.04
N CYS A 157 -11.03 3.88 11.41
CA CYS A 157 -10.05 4.74 12.08
C CYS A 157 -10.69 6.02 12.61
N GLU A 158 -11.52 6.71 11.83
CA GLU A 158 -12.21 7.93 12.25
C GLU A 158 -13.19 7.70 13.40
N GLN A 159 -13.79 6.52 13.47
CA GLN A 159 -14.74 6.15 14.53
C GLN A 159 -14.05 5.71 15.82
N LEU A 160 -12.91 5.02 15.71
CA LEU A 160 -12.29 4.30 16.84
C LEU A 160 -11.04 4.99 17.39
N GLN A 161 -10.41 5.89 16.63
CA GLN A 161 -9.22 6.62 17.05
C GLN A 161 -9.56 8.08 17.39
N GLN A 162 -8.92 8.64 18.41
CA GLN A 162 -9.09 10.06 18.74
C GLN A 162 -8.52 10.99 17.67
N ALA A 163 -7.41 10.58 17.04
CA ALA A 163 -6.79 11.27 15.93
C ALA A 163 -6.75 10.33 14.73
N ARG A 164 -7.12 10.84 13.55
CA ARG A 164 -7.02 10.10 12.29
C ARG A 164 -5.54 9.87 11.96
N PRO A 165 -5.14 8.65 11.53
CA PRO A 165 -3.80 8.40 11.02
C PRO A 165 -3.53 9.25 9.77
N TYR A 166 -2.31 9.73 9.62
CA TYR A 166 -1.89 10.33 8.35
C TYR A 166 -1.80 9.24 7.27
N THR A 167 -2.22 9.57 6.05
CA THR A 167 -2.34 8.62 4.94
C THR A 167 -1.47 9.04 3.78
N VAL A 168 -0.53 8.18 3.40
CA VAL A 168 0.41 8.41 2.30
C VAL A 168 0.22 7.31 1.26
N ALA A 169 -0.22 7.67 0.07
CA ALA A 169 -0.20 6.77 -1.07
C ALA A 169 1.23 6.66 -1.64
N LEU A 170 1.67 5.44 -1.92
CA LEU A 170 2.90 5.20 -2.68
C LEU A 170 2.51 4.84 -4.11
N ALA A 171 2.93 5.67 -5.06
CA ALA A 171 2.49 5.56 -6.45
C ALA A 171 3.66 5.64 -7.44
N PHE A 172 3.56 4.88 -8.52
CA PHE A 172 4.32 5.15 -9.74
C PHE A 172 3.78 6.42 -10.41
N LYS A 173 4.62 7.10 -11.17
CA LYS A 173 4.22 8.31 -11.91
C LYS A 173 3.06 8.03 -12.89
N GLU A 174 3.05 6.83 -13.48
CA GLU A 174 2.02 6.34 -14.40
C GLU A 174 0.66 6.11 -13.72
N GLN A 175 0.63 6.03 -12.38
CA GLN A 175 -0.61 5.92 -11.61
C GLN A 175 -1.21 7.30 -11.29
N ILE A 176 -0.52 8.40 -11.65
CA ILE A 176 -1.05 9.75 -11.47
C ILE A 176 -1.92 10.11 -12.68
N CYS A 177 -3.15 10.50 -12.42
CA CYS A 177 -4.13 10.88 -13.42
C CYS A 177 -4.78 12.23 -13.10
N ASP A 178 -5.38 12.86 -14.11
CA ASP A 178 -5.96 14.20 -13.97
C ASP A 178 -7.14 14.22 -13.01
N GLN A 179 -7.96 13.17 -13.05
CA GLN A 179 -9.13 13.01 -12.20
C GLN A 179 -9.43 11.53 -12.01
N VAL A 180 -9.57 11.13 -10.74
CA VAL A 180 -10.10 9.81 -10.38
C VAL A 180 -11.63 9.91 -10.26
N PRO A 181 -12.40 9.00 -10.87
CA PRO A 181 -13.83 8.88 -10.58
C PRO A 181 -14.04 8.49 -9.12
N VAL A 182 -14.86 9.25 -8.39
CA VAL A 182 -15.13 9.04 -6.97
C VAL A 182 -16.63 8.94 -6.68
N ASP A 183 -16.95 8.20 -5.63
CA ASP A 183 -18.26 8.10 -5.01
C ASP A 183 -18.24 8.75 -3.61
N GLU A 184 -19.42 8.97 -3.01
CA GLU A 184 -19.60 9.60 -1.69
C GLU A 184 -18.96 8.79 -0.53
N HIS A 185 -18.63 7.53 -0.79
CA HIS A 185 -18.03 6.62 0.18
C HIS A 185 -16.51 6.48 0.05
N ASP A 186 -15.90 7.10 -0.97
CA ASP A 186 -14.46 7.01 -1.21
C ASP A 186 -13.69 7.94 -0.27
N MET A 187 -12.66 7.39 0.37
CA MET A 187 -11.84 8.14 1.33
C MET A 187 -10.58 8.67 0.66
N LYS A 188 -10.34 9.97 0.80
CA LYS A 188 -9.11 10.62 0.31
C LYS A 188 -7.88 10.23 1.14
N VAL A 189 -6.74 10.19 0.46
CA VAL A 189 -5.43 10.21 1.12
C VAL A 189 -5.01 11.64 1.43
N ASP A 190 -4.19 11.83 2.45
CA ASP A 190 -3.59 13.14 2.75
C ASP A 190 -2.55 13.52 1.70
N GLU A 191 -1.81 12.54 1.22
CA GLU A 191 -0.66 12.76 0.35
C GLU A 191 -0.44 11.59 -0.61
N VAL A 192 0.04 11.91 -1.81
CA VAL A 192 0.45 10.94 -2.82
C VAL A 192 1.93 11.16 -3.12
N LEU A 193 2.78 10.22 -2.74
CA LEU A 193 4.19 10.22 -3.08
C LEU A 193 4.42 9.47 -4.40
N TYR A 194 5.08 10.14 -5.33
CA TYR A 194 5.55 9.59 -6.60
C TYR A 194 6.81 10.36 -7.06
N GLU A 195 7.59 9.75 -7.96
CA GLU A 195 8.81 10.37 -8.50
C GLU A 195 8.46 11.50 -9.49
N ASP A 196 8.27 12.69 -8.92
CA ASP A 196 8.28 14.04 -9.53
C ASP A 196 8.04 15.15 -8.47
N THR A 197 8.07 14.78 -7.17
CA THR A 197 7.91 15.73 -6.07
C THR A 197 9.29 16.35 -5.79
N PRO A 198 9.50 17.65 -6.04
CA PRO A 198 10.79 18.31 -5.83
C PRO A 198 11.24 18.32 -4.36
#